data_AF-A0A922XB04-F1
#
_entry.id   AF-A0A922XB04-F1
#
_cell.length_a   1.000
_cell.length_b   1.000
_cell.length_c   1.000
_cell.angle_alpha   90.00
_cell.angle_beta   90.00
_cell.angle_gamma   90.00
#
_symmetry.space_group_name_H-M   'P 1'
#
loop_
_entity.id
_entity.type
_entity.pdbx_description
1 polymer ?
#
loop_
_entity_poly.entity_id
_entity_poly.type
_entity_poly.pdbx_seq_one_letter_code
_entity_poly.pdbx_strand_id
1 'polypeptide(L)'
;MRQPPSINSAVSGIAPISAPGRPAPGARLLLALVAIATIWLVILPALAQVSTVRTMIDRHEAHGVDPSAKFYSELPAMPMISQRVDEIRRAEPAAFGLRQP
;
A
#
# COMPACT_ATOMS: atom_id res chain seq x y z
N MET A 1 -71.41 -4.40 40.54
CA MET A 1 -70.52 -3.72 39.58
C MET A 1 -69.11 -4.29 39.74
N ARG A 2 -68.61 -5.08 38.78
CA ARG A 2 -67.24 -5.65 38.78
C ARG A 2 -66.37 -4.78 37.85
N GLN A 3 -65.25 -4.27 38.34
CA GLN A 3 -64.25 -3.58 37.51
C GLN A 3 -63.46 -4.60 36.67
N PRO A 4 -63.16 -4.31 35.39
CA PRO A 4 -62.29 -5.16 34.58
C PRO A 4 -60.82 -4.99 34.98
N PRO A 5 -59.98 -6.04 34.81
CA PRO A 5 -58.56 -5.98 35.14
C PRO A 5 -57.80 -5.05 34.18
N SER A 6 -56.98 -4.16 34.76
CA SER A 6 -56.12 -3.20 34.06
C SER A 6 -55.05 -3.92 33.24
N ILE A 7 -55.08 -3.75 31.91
CA ILE A 7 -54.14 -4.34 30.92
C ILE A 7 -52.84 -3.50 30.81
N ASN A 8 -52.55 -2.62 31.78
CA ASN A 8 -51.45 -1.66 31.64
C ASN A 8 -50.07 -2.17 32.11
N SER A 9 -49.96 -3.42 32.58
CA SER A 9 -48.70 -3.99 33.10
C SER A 9 -47.91 -4.85 32.11
N ALA A 10 -48.44 -5.11 30.90
CA ALA A 10 -47.79 -6.00 29.92
C ALA A 10 -46.78 -5.29 28.99
N VAL A 11 -46.68 -3.96 29.00
CA VAL A 11 -45.72 -3.19 28.18
C VAL A 11 -44.72 -2.48 29.09
N SER A 12 -43.91 -3.25 29.81
CA SER A 12 -42.72 -2.72 30.53
C SER A 12 -41.46 -3.56 30.31
N GLY A 13 -41.50 -4.45 29.30
CA GLY A 13 -40.42 -5.39 29.01
C GLY A 13 -39.59 -5.10 27.75
N ILE A 14 -39.67 -3.91 27.15
CA ILE A 14 -38.76 -3.54 26.07
C ILE A 14 -37.55 -2.88 26.72
N ALA A 15 -36.54 -3.69 27.04
CA ALA A 15 -35.24 -3.20 27.48
C ALA A 15 -34.71 -2.16 26.47
N PRO A 16 -34.12 -1.05 26.93
CA PRO A 16 -33.51 -0.10 26.01
C PRO A 16 -32.42 -0.83 25.23
N ILE A 17 -32.61 -0.92 23.91
CA ILE A 17 -31.60 -1.42 22.98
C ILE A 17 -30.39 -0.52 23.19
N SER A 18 -29.37 -1.04 23.86
CA SER A 18 -28.17 -0.27 24.17
C SER A 18 -27.53 0.11 22.83
N ALA A 19 -27.58 1.38 22.48
CA ALA A 19 -26.90 1.90 21.30
C ALA A 19 -25.42 1.49 21.41
N PRO A 20 -24.78 1.02 20.31
CA PRO A 20 -23.37 0.67 20.36
C PRO A 20 -22.60 1.90 20.85
N GLY A 21 -21.99 1.77 22.03
CA GLY A 21 -21.26 2.86 22.67
C GLY A 21 -20.21 3.41 21.70
N ARG A 22 -20.14 4.75 21.61
CA ARG A 22 -19.11 5.42 20.80
C ARG A 22 -17.75 4.85 21.19
N PRO A 23 -16.95 4.34 20.24
CA PRO A 23 -15.65 3.79 20.56
C PRO A 23 -14.81 4.88 21.24
N ALA A 24 -14.14 4.52 22.34
CA ALA A 24 -13.24 5.42 23.04
C ALA A 24 -12.25 6.04 22.03
N PRO A 25 -11.87 7.33 22.18
CA PRO A 25 -11.04 8.01 21.19
C PRO A 25 -9.71 7.28 20.88
N GLY A 26 -9.17 6.51 21.84
CA GLY A 26 -7.99 5.67 21.64
C GLY A 26 -8.23 4.37 20.87
N ALA A 27 -9.45 3.82 20.87
CA ALA A 27 -9.75 2.57 20.19
C ALA A 27 -9.68 2.70 18.67
N ARG A 28 -10.09 3.85 18.13
CA ARG A 28 -9.99 4.15 16.69
C ARG A 28 -8.53 4.30 16.25
N LEU A 29 -7.69 4.91 17.08
CA LEU A 29 -6.26 5.05 16.81
C LEU A 29 -5.56 3.69 16.84
N LEU A 30 -5.82 2.87 17.86
CA LEU A 30 -5.30 1.50 17.96
C LEU A 30 -5.72 0.65 16.75
N LEU A 31 -6.99 0.72 16.35
CA LEU A 31 -7.48 0.01 15.17
C LEU A 31 -6.75 0.46 13.90
N ALA A 32 -6.53 1.76 13.71
CA ALA A 32 -5.79 2.28 12.57
C ALA A 32 -4.33 1.81 12.56
N LEU A 33 -3.65 1.84 13.71
CA LEU A 33 -2.28 1.35 13.85
C LEU A 33 -2.18 -0.14 13.56
N VAL A 34 -3.10 -0.95 14.10
CA VAL A 34 -3.16 -2.39 13.82
C VAL A 34 -3.43 -2.64 12.35
N ALA A 35 -4.33 -1.88 11.71
CA ALA A 35 -4.61 -2.01 10.29
C ALA A 35 -3.37 -1.68 9.44
N ILE A 36 -2.69 -0.57 9.73
CA ILE A 36 -1.45 -0.18 9.04
C ILE A 36 -0.37 -1.25 9.23
N ALA A 37 -0.15 -1.71 10.47
CA ALA A 37 0.83 -2.75 10.77
C ALA A 37 0.53 -4.06 10.06
N THR A 38 -0.75 -4.46 9.99
CA THR A 38 -1.18 -5.67 9.29
C THR A 38 -0.97 -5.55 7.78
N ILE A 39 -1.30 -4.39 7.19
CA ILE A 39 -1.06 -4.14 5.77
C ILE A 39 0.43 -4.26 5.46
N TRP A 40 1.28 -3.64 6.28
CA TRP A 40 2.73 -3.61 6.07
C TRP A 40 3.42 -4.95 6.31
N LEU A 41 3.11 -5.62 7.41
CA LEU A 41 3.85 -6.81 7.86
C LEU A 41 3.28 -8.11 7.33
N VAL A 42 2.02 -8.12 6.86
CA VAL A 42 1.34 -9.35 6.44
C VAL A 42 0.89 -9.26 4.99
N ILE A 43 0.08 -8.25 4.64
CA ILE A 43 -0.57 -8.19 3.32
C ILE A 43 0.45 -7.89 2.23
N LEU A 44 1.30 -6.88 2.40
CA LEU A 44 2.34 -6.52 1.43
C LEU A 44 3.31 -7.69 1.16
N PRO A 45 3.93 -8.32 2.17
CA PRO A 45 4.85 -9.43 1.93
C PRO A 45 4.15 -10.68 1.38
N ALA A 46 2.88 -10.92 1.73
CA ALA A 46 2.09 -11.99 1.11
C ALA A 46 1.85 -11.71 -0.39
N LEU A 47 1.56 -10.46 -0.77
CA LEU A 47 1.49 -10.06 -2.18
C LEU A 47 2.86 -10.11 -2.88
N ALA A 48 3.95 -9.79 -2.17
CA ALA A 48 5.30 -9.91 -2.72
C ALA A 48 5.74 -11.36 -2.94
N GLN A 49 5.04 -12.34 -2.36
CA GLN A 49 5.21 -13.77 -2.66
C GLN A 49 4.59 -14.17 -4.01
N VAL A 50 3.97 -13.24 -4.75
CA VAL A 50 3.61 -13.44 -6.15
C VAL A 50 4.87 -13.84 -6.92
N SER A 51 4.85 -15.06 -7.43
CA SER A 51 5.97 -15.73 -8.10
C SER A 51 6.63 -14.87 -9.18
N THR A 52 5.88 -14.01 -9.86
CA THR A 52 6.40 -13.07 -10.86
C THR A 52 7.49 -12.12 -10.33
N VAL A 53 7.35 -11.63 -9.09
CA VAL A 53 8.35 -10.73 -8.47
C VAL A 53 9.58 -11.53 -8.06
N ARG A 54 9.38 -12.73 -7.50
CA ARG A 54 10.47 -13.67 -7.14
C ARG A 54 11.27 -14.09 -8.37
N THR A 55 10.62 -14.51 -9.46
CA THR A 55 11.27 -14.88 -10.72
C THR A 55 12.09 -13.73 -11.31
N MET A 56 11.62 -12.49 -11.15
CA MET A 56 12.35 -11.30 -11.61
C MET A 56 13.56 -10.98 -10.71
N ILE A 57 13.45 -11.20 -9.40
CA ILE A 57 14.54 -11.09 -8.43
C ILE A 57 15.59 -12.17 -8.68
N ASP A 58 15.18 -13.44 -8.78
CA ASP A 58 16.06 -14.58 -9.04
C ASP A 58 16.79 -14.41 -10.38
N ARG A 59 16.12 -13.86 -11.40
CA ARG A 59 16.76 -13.54 -12.68
C ARG A 59 17.83 -12.45 -12.55
N HIS A 60 17.64 -11.46 -11.68
CA HIS A 60 18.64 -10.42 -11.43
C HIS A 60 19.79 -10.90 -10.55
N GLU A 61 19.51 -11.68 -9.50
CA GLU A 61 20.55 -12.29 -8.65
C GLU A 61 21.41 -13.29 -9.43
N ALA A 62 20.82 -14.08 -10.33
CA ALA A 62 21.57 -14.98 -11.21
C ALA A 62 22.57 -14.25 -12.14
N HIS A 63 22.36 -12.94 -12.37
CA HIS A 63 23.27 -12.09 -13.15
C HIS A 63 24.17 -11.21 -12.25
N GLY A 64 24.22 -11.48 -10.94
CA GLY A 64 25.07 -10.76 -9.98
C GLY A 64 24.55 -9.38 -9.58
N VAL A 65 23.27 -9.07 -9.85
CA VAL A 65 22.65 -7.81 -9.46
C VAL A 65 21.93 -8.01 -8.14
N ASP A 66 22.46 -7.46 -7.04
CA ASP A 66 21.75 -7.37 -5.77
C ASP A 66 20.57 -6.39 -5.92
N PRO A 67 19.31 -6.87 -5.87
CA PRO A 67 18.14 -6.03 -6.06
C PRO A 67 17.85 -5.14 -4.84
N SER A 68 18.45 -5.44 -3.68
CA SER A 68 18.31 -4.68 -2.43
C SER A 68 19.35 -3.58 -2.27
N ALA A 69 20.48 -3.67 -2.98
CA ALA A 69 21.61 -2.73 -2.92
C ALA A 69 21.82 -1.96 -4.25
N LYS A 70 20.74 -1.60 -4.95
CA LYS A 70 20.86 -0.94 -6.27
C LYS A 70 21.16 0.55 -6.13
N PHE A 71 22.43 0.91 -6.03
CA PHE A 71 22.86 2.28 -6.34
C PHE A 71 22.64 2.51 -7.85
N TYR A 72 21.69 3.39 -8.20
CA TYR A 72 21.35 3.71 -9.59
C TYR A 72 22.54 4.19 -10.45
N SER A 73 23.65 4.58 -9.81
CA SER A 73 24.91 4.98 -10.43
C SER A 73 25.79 3.82 -10.89
N GLU A 74 25.63 2.62 -10.33
CA GLU A 74 26.52 1.46 -10.54
C GLU A 74 25.96 0.45 -11.55
N LEU A 75 24.83 0.75 -12.23
CA LEU A 75 24.30 -0.16 -13.22
C LEU A 75 25.35 -0.38 -14.33
N PRO A 76 25.78 -1.62 -14.61
CA PRO A 76 26.76 -1.90 -15.68
C PRO A 76 26.32 -1.37 -17.06
N ALA A 77 25.02 -1.13 -17.24
CA ALA A 77 24.44 -0.58 -18.46
C ALA A 77 24.47 0.96 -18.54
N MET A 78 24.77 1.70 -17.45
CA MET A 78 24.82 3.17 -17.46
C MET A 78 25.77 3.74 -18.51
N PRO A 79 27.01 3.23 -18.69
CA PRO A 79 27.93 3.74 -19.70
C PRO A 79 27.39 3.60 -21.13
N MET A 80 26.68 2.50 -21.42
CA MET A 80 26.06 2.26 -22.73
C MET A 80 24.88 3.19 -22.96
N ILE A 81 24.06 3.42 -21.94
CA ILE A 81 22.89 4.32 -22.02
C ILE A 81 23.37 5.76 -22.20
N SER A 82 24.38 6.21 -21.46
CA SER A 82 24.93 7.56 -21.58
C SER A 82 25.55 7.80 -22.96
N GLN A 83 26.31 6.84 -23.49
CA GLN A 83 26.89 6.95 -24.84
C GLN A 83 25.81 7.09 -25.91
N ARG A 84 24.74 6.28 -25.82
CA ARG A 84 23.64 6.33 -26.78
C ARG A 84 22.85 7.64 -26.69
N VAL A 85 22.64 8.16 -25.48
CA VAL A 85 21.99 9.46 -25.27
C VAL A 85 22.86 10.58 -25.83
N ASP A 86 24.19 10.53 -25.64
CA ASP A 86 25.12 11.52 -26.18
C ASP A 86 25.22 11.49 -27.71
N GLU A 87 25.05 10.32 -28.33
CA GLU A 87 24.95 10.17 -29.79
C GLU A 87 23.66 10.80 -30.32
N ILE A 88 22.51 10.48 -29.72
CA ILE A 88 21.21 11.06 -30.12
C ILE A 88 21.21 12.57 -29.88
N ARG A 89 21.80 13.04 -28.77
CA ARG A 89 21.93 14.47 -28.46
C ARG A 89 22.79 15.22 -29.48
N ARG A 90 23.83 14.57 -30.01
CA ARG A 90 24.67 15.13 -31.08
C ARG A 90 23.97 15.10 -32.44
N ALA A 91 23.22 14.04 -32.73
CA ALA A 91 22.49 13.90 -33.99
C ALA A 91 21.27 14.83 -34.08
N GLU A 92 20.54 15.00 -32.97
CA GLU A 92 19.30 15.77 -32.88
C GLU A 92 19.29 16.75 -31.70
N PRO A 93 20.16 17.77 -31.72
CA PRO A 93 20.28 18.73 -30.61
C PRO A 93 18.97 19.48 -30.32
N ALA A 94 18.15 19.72 -31.35
CA ALA A 94 16.85 20.37 -31.23
C ALA A 94 15.83 19.55 -30.43
N ALA A 95 15.89 18.21 -30.49
CA ALA A 95 15.02 17.32 -29.70
C ALA A 95 15.30 17.45 -28.19
N PHE A 96 16.50 17.91 -27.82
CA PHE A 96 16.91 18.20 -26.45
C PHE A 96 16.89 19.71 -26.12
N GLY A 97 16.30 20.55 -26.98
CA GLY A 97 16.20 22.00 -26.76
C GLY A 97 17.54 22.74 -26.84
N LEU A 98 18.58 22.12 -27.39
CA LEU A 98 19.90 22.73 -27.55
C LEU A 98 19.97 23.45 -28.88
N ARG A 99 20.42 24.71 -28.86
CA ARG A 99 20.82 25.42 -30.07
C ARG A 99 22.21 24.94 -30.47
N GLN A 100 22.38 24.55 -31.73
CA GLN A 100 23.71 24.31 -32.30
C GLN A 100 24.55 25.60 -32.13
N PRO A 101 25.83 25.50 -31.74
CA PRO A 101 26.73 26.64 -31.72
C PRO A 101 26.98 27.19 -33.13
#